data_AF-A0A941UH31-F1
#
_entry.id   AF-A0A941UH31-F1
#
_cell.length_a   1.000
_cell.length_b   1.000
_cell.length_c   1.000
_cell.angle_alpha   90.00
_cell.angle_beta   90.00
_cell.angle_gamma   90.00
#
_symmetry.space_group_name_H-M   'P 1'
#
loop_
_entity.id
_entity.type
_entity.pdbx_description
1 polymer ?
#
loop_
_entity_poly.entity_id
_entity_poly.type
_entity_poly.pdbx_seq_one_letter_code
_entity_poly.pdbx_strand_id
1 'polypeptide(L)'
;MMGQGMMGQGMMGRGMMGRHGMGPGTMDQGMMGRGYQSQSPECQKFFDESVGLRKELHNKRFEYFEAARNPKTTGEALAKIDKEVRELREKIYAKGPIGCWQ
;
A
#
# COMPACT_ATOMS: atom_id res chain seq x y z
N MET A 1 -5.22 -47.61 -0.52
CA MET A 1 -6.65 -47.72 -0.17
C MET A 1 -7.04 -46.49 0.65
N MET A 2 -8.08 -45.76 0.20
CA MET A 2 -8.98 -44.83 0.90
C MET A 2 -8.35 -43.66 1.71
N GLY A 3 -8.59 -42.37 1.48
CA GLY A 3 -9.71 -41.67 0.83
C GLY A 3 -10.86 -41.45 1.81
N GLN A 4 -10.92 -40.32 2.52
CA GLN A 4 -12.19 -39.81 3.08
C GLN A 4 -12.14 -38.33 3.48
N GLY A 5 -13.06 -37.55 2.93
CA GLY A 5 -13.43 -36.22 3.39
C GLY A 5 -14.64 -36.23 4.31
N MET A 6 -15.20 -35.03 4.52
CA MET A 6 -16.45 -34.68 5.22
C MET A 6 -16.40 -34.66 6.76
N MET A 7 -16.42 -33.44 7.32
CA MET A 7 -17.52 -33.00 8.20
C MET A 7 -17.57 -31.46 8.19
N GLY A 8 -18.60 -30.92 7.53
CA GLY A 8 -19.07 -29.58 7.81
C GLY A 8 -20.17 -29.64 8.86
N GLN A 9 -20.15 -28.75 9.84
CA GLN A 9 -21.35 -28.17 10.44
C GLN A 9 -20.93 -27.00 11.35
N GLY A 10 -21.02 -25.79 10.82
CA GLY A 10 -20.94 -24.54 11.57
C GLY A 10 -22.15 -23.69 11.19
N MET A 11 -23.31 -24.07 11.70
CA MET A 11 -24.58 -23.37 11.59
C MET A 11 -24.53 -22.13 12.49
N MET A 12 -24.54 -20.91 11.92
CA MET A 12 -25.31 -19.74 12.38
C MET A 12 -24.83 -18.47 11.67
N GLY A 13 -25.63 -17.99 10.72
CA GLY A 13 -25.47 -16.69 10.08
C GLY A 13 -26.71 -16.31 9.28
N ARG A 14 -27.90 -16.66 9.79
CA ARG A 14 -29.18 -16.23 9.22
C ARG A 14 -29.67 -15.02 10.01
N GLY A 15 -29.46 -13.83 9.46
CA GLY A 15 -30.02 -12.59 9.98
C GLY A 15 -29.85 -11.44 8.99
N MET A 16 -30.99 -10.95 8.48
CA MET A 16 -31.17 -9.66 7.80
C MET A 16 -31.02 -9.59 6.26
N MET A 17 -31.84 -10.37 5.54
CA MET A 17 -32.46 -9.85 4.31
C MET A 17 -33.53 -8.82 4.72
N GLY A 18 -33.29 -7.54 4.43
CA GLY A 18 -34.20 -6.43 4.72
C GLY A 18 -34.28 -5.46 3.55
N ARG A 19 -35.03 -5.84 2.53
CA ARG A 19 -35.47 -4.98 1.41
C ARG A 19 -36.38 -3.86 1.92
N HIS A 20 -35.87 -2.63 2.03
CA HIS A 20 -36.59 -1.35 1.98
C HIS A 20 -35.59 -0.35 1.35
N GLY A 21 -35.80 0.31 0.22
CA GLY A 21 -37.04 0.89 -0.28
C GLY A 21 -36.94 2.41 -0.15
N MET A 22 -36.74 3.08 -1.30
CA MET A 22 -37.04 4.49 -1.60
C MET A 22 -36.02 5.60 -1.28
N GLY A 23 -35.60 6.26 -2.37
CA GLY A 23 -35.07 7.62 -2.41
C GLY A 23 -34.46 8.00 -3.76
N PRO A 24 -35.24 8.46 -4.76
CA PRO A 24 -34.69 9.04 -5.99
C PRO A 24 -34.18 10.44 -5.68
N GLY A 25 -32.87 10.59 -5.48
CA GLY A 25 -32.29 11.90 -5.24
C GLY A 25 -31.07 11.84 -4.36
N THR A 26 -29.96 11.39 -4.95
CA THR A 26 -28.60 11.93 -4.75
C THR A 26 -27.66 11.05 -5.57
N MET A 27 -27.79 11.16 -6.90
CA MET A 27 -26.60 11.12 -7.74
C MET A 27 -25.80 12.40 -7.44
N ASP A 28 -25.32 12.55 -6.20
CA ASP A 28 -24.38 13.62 -5.85
C ASP A 28 -23.00 13.09 -6.20
N GLN A 29 -22.76 13.03 -7.51
CA GLN A 29 -21.54 13.51 -8.14
C GLN A 29 -20.25 13.34 -7.29
N GLY A 30 -19.83 12.10 -7.03
CA GLY A 30 -18.54 11.86 -6.37
C GLY A 30 -17.94 10.47 -6.46
N MET A 31 -18.71 9.47 -6.95
CA MET A 31 -18.32 8.05 -6.90
C MET A 31 -17.25 7.63 -7.94
N MET A 32 -16.75 8.51 -8.80
CA MET A 32 -15.70 8.17 -9.76
C MET A 32 -14.81 9.38 -10.01
N GLY A 33 -13.62 9.41 -9.43
CA GLY A 33 -12.54 10.31 -9.88
C GLY A 33 -12.34 11.61 -9.10
N ARG A 34 -12.11 11.54 -7.78
CA ARG A 34 -11.19 12.52 -7.13
C ARG A 34 -9.74 12.10 -7.36
N GLY A 35 -9.34 11.97 -8.63
CA GLY A 35 -7.97 11.59 -9.02
C GLY A 35 -6.90 12.64 -8.69
N TYR A 36 -7.30 13.79 -8.17
CA TYR A 36 -6.43 14.82 -7.62
C TYR A 36 -7.18 15.40 -6.41
N GLN A 37 -7.02 14.81 -5.23
CA GLN A 37 -7.05 15.67 -4.04
C GLN A 37 -5.94 16.69 -4.29
N SER A 38 -6.32 17.96 -4.47
CA SER A 38 -5.37 19.02 -4.82
C SER A 38 -4.26 19.04 -3.77
N GLN A 39 -3.12 18.43 -4.09
CA GLN A 39 -1.96 18.45 -3.21
C GLN A 39 -1.57 19.91 -3.01
N SER A 40 -1.18 20.27 -1.79
CA SER A 40 -0.74 21.64 -1.55
C SER A 40 0.47 21.96 -2.45
N PRO A 41 0.67 23.22 -2.88
CA PRO A 41 1.84 23.60 -3.67
C PRO A 41 3.16 23.16 -3.04
N GLU A 42 3.23 23.13 -1.71
CA GLU A 42 4.39 22.66 -0.94
C GLU A 42 4.60 21.15 -1.11
N CYS A 43 3.53 20.36 -1.08
CA CYS A 43 3.59 18.93 -1.37
C CYS A 43 4.02 18.67 -2.81
N GLN A 44 3.44 19.39 -3.77
CA GLN A 44 3.81 19.25 -5.19
C GLN A 44 5.31 19.53 -5.40
N LYS A 45 5.81 20.66 -4.87
CA LYS A 45 7.23 21.01 -4.92
C LYS A 45 8.11 19.94 -4.29
N PHE A 46 7.72 19.45 -3.11
CA PHE A 46 8.43 18.36 -2.44
C PHE A 46 8.49 17.09 -3.29
N PHE A 47 7.39 16.71 -3.95
CA PHE A 47 7.37 15.53 -4.82
C PHE A 47 8.23 15.71 -6.07
N ASP A 48 8.24 16.90 -6.66
CA ASP A 48 9.08 17.22 -7.82
C ASP A 48 10.57 17.14 -7.45
N GLU A 49 10.96 17.76 -6.32
CA GLU A 49 12.34 17.76 -5.84
C GLU A 49 12.82 16.37 -5.36
N SER A 50 11.91 15.54 -4.85
CA SER A 50 12.24 14.20 -4.33
C SER A 50 12.11 13.08 -5.36
N VAL A 51 11.77 13.36 -6.63
CA VAL A 51 11.50 12.33 -7.65
C VAL A 51 12.63 11.31 -7.80
N GLY A 52 13.88 11.78 -7.83
CA GLY A 52 15.05 10.92 -7.95
C GLY A 52 15.22 10.01 -6.74
N LEU A 53 15.09 10.58 -5.53
CA LEU A 53 15.20 9.83 -4.27
C LEU A 53 14.07 8.80 -4.12
N ARG A 54 12.83 9.16 -4.48
CA ARG A 54 11.69 8.23 -4.43
C ARG A 54 11.90 7.08 -5.43
N LYS A 55 12.38 7.37 -6.65
CA LYS A 55 12.73 6.34 -7.64
C LYS A 55 13.81 5.39 -7.10
N GLU A 56 14.87 5.94 -6.52
CA GLU A 56 15.95 5.15 -5.92
C GLU A 56 15.44 4.27 -4.78
N LEU A 57 14.59 4.81 -3.90
CA LEU A 57 13.94 4.05 -2.83
C LEU A 57 13.12 2.88 -3.38
N HIS A 58 12.35 3.09 -4.45
CA HIS A 58 11.57 2.03 -5.07
C HIS A 58 12.45 0.96 -5.69
N ASN A 59 13.53 1.33 -6.39
CA ASN A 59 14.49 0.39 -6.94
C ASN A 59 15.15 -0.45 -5.84
N LYS A 60 15.58 0.19 -4.74
CA LYS A 60 16.21 -0.51 -3.60
C LYS A 60 15.26 -1.45 -2.88
N ARG A 61 13.99 -1.07 -2.74
CA ARG A 61 12.96 -1.98 -2.23
C ARG A 61 12.76 -3.18 -3.14
N PHE A 62 12.74 -2.97 -4.45
CA PHE A 62 12.67 -4.06 -5.42
C PHE A 62 13.89 -4.99 -5.28
N GLU A 63 15.11 -4.44 -5.26
CA GLU A 63 16.36 -5.20 -5.02
C GLU A 63 16.30 -6.02 -3.73
N TYR A 64 15.80 -5.44 -2.63
CA TYR A 64 15.62 -6.13 -1.36
C TYR A 64 14.74 -7.37 -1.51
N PHE A 65 13.59 -7.24 -2.18
CA PHE A 65 12.67 -8.35 -2.37
C PHE A 65 13.23 -9.43 -3.30
N GLU A 66 13.97 -9.05 -4.36
CA GLU A 66 14.66 -10.01 -5.21
C GLU A 66 15.76 -10.77 -4.44
N ALA A 67 16.53 -10.05 -3.62
CA ALA A 67 17.57 -10.63 -2.79
C ALA A 67 16.97 -11.59 -1.74
N ALA A 68 15.87 -11.21 -1.09
CA ALA A 68 15.21 -12.03 -0.06
C ALA A 68 14.69 -13.37 -0.60
N ARG A 69 14.31 -13.44 -1.89
CA ARG A 69 13.84 -14.67 -2.53
C ARG A 69 14.97 -15.57 -3.03
N ASN A 70 16.19 -15.04 -3.14
CA ASN A 70 17.34 -15.79 -3.60
C ASN A 70 17.95 -16.61 -2.45
N PRO A 71 17.98 -17.96 -2.54
CA PRO A 71 18.48 -18.82 -1.46
C PRO A 71 19.98 -18.65 -1.18
N LYS A 72 20.72 -17.96 -2.06
CA LYS A 72 22.15 -17.65 -1.90
C LYS A 72 22.41 -16.33 -1.17
N THR A 73 21.38 -15.51 -0.96
CA THR A 73 21.54 -14.23 -0.26
C THR A 73 21.78 -14.48 1.22
N THR A 74 22.81 -13.84 1.77
CA THR A 74 23.10 -13.89 3.21
C THR A 74 22.27 -12.87 3.97
N GLY A 75 22.03 -13.13 5.26
CA GLY A 75 21.37 -12.17 6.14
C GLY A 75 22.08 -10.81 6.20
N GLU A 76 23.42 -10.81 6.17
CA GLU A 76 24.24 -9.59 6.14
C GLU A 76 24.00 -8.77 4.86
N ALA A 77 24.01 -9.42 3.69
CA ALA A 77 23.74 -8.74 2.43
C ALA A 77 22.33 -8.14 2.41
N LEU A 78 21.33 -8.87 2.93
CA LEU A 78 19.96 -8.39 3.01
C LEU A 78 19.82 -7.21 3.99
N ALA A 79 20.50 -7.27 5.15
CA ALA A 79 20.51 -6.20 6.15
C ALA A 79 21.15 -4.92 5.61
N LYS A 80 22.17 -5.04 4.75
CA LYS A 80 22.77 -3.88 4.07
C LYS A 80 21.75 -3.18 3.16
N ILE A 81 21.01 -3.92 2.35
CA ILE A 81 19.97 -3.34 1.47
C ILE A 81 18.85 -2.72 2.30
N ASP A 82 18.41 -3.38 3.38
CA ASP A 82 17.41 -2.80 4.31
C ASP A 82 17.89 -1.47 4.89
N LYS A 83 19.15 -1.40 5.32
CA LYS A 83 19.76 -0.17 5.83
C LYS A 83 19.72 0.96 4.79
N GLU A 84 20.12 0.68 3.55
CA GLU A 84 20.07 1.65 2.44
C GLU A 84 18.63 2.14 2.18
N VAL A 85 17.64 1.24 2.22
CA VAL A 85 16.21 1.59 2.11
C VAL A 85 15.77 2.53 3.26
N ARG A 86 16.21 2.26 4.49
CA ARG A 86 15.86 3.07 5.67
C ARG A 86 16.49 4.46 5.59
N GLU A 87 17.76 4.56 5.24
CA GLU A 87 18.47 5.84 5.08
C GLU A 87 17.84 6.70 3.97
N LEU A 88 17.51 6.11 2.82
CA LEU A 88 16.82 6.82 1.74
C LEU A 88 15.44 7.32 2.19
N ARG A 89 14.71 6.47 2.90
CA ARG A 89 13.39 6.80 3.43
C ARG A 89 13.47 7.95 4.42
N GLU A 90 14.41 7.91 5.37
CA GLU A 90 14.64 8.98 6.34
C GLU A 90 15.02 10.29 5.66
N LYS A 91 15.92 10.24 4.66
CA LYS A 91 16.33 11.41 3.87
C LYS A 91 15.15 12.07 3.14
N ILE A 92 14.20 11.27 2.65
CA ILE A 92 12.99 11.75 1.98
C ILE A 92 12.03 12.37 3.00
N TYR A 93 11.72 11.66 4.10
CA TYR A 93 10.75 12.15 5.08
C TYR A 93 11.23 13.33 5.91
N ALA A 94 12.54 13.45 6.17
CA ALA A 94 13.13 14.61 6.85
C ALA A 94 12.89 15.93 6.09
N LYS A 95 12.59 15.85 4.78
CA LYS A 95 12.33 17.01 3.92
C LYS A 95 10.84 17.17 3.57
N GLY A 96 10.00 16.22 3.97
CA GLY A 96 8.59 16.17 3.61
C GLY A 96 7.75 17.10 4.47
N PRO A 97 6.92 17.98 3.88
CA PRO A 97 5.92 18.71 4.64
C PRO A 97 4.91 17.74 5.29
N ILE A 98 4.36 18.15 6.45
CA ILE A 98 3.36 17.36 7.18
C ILE A 98 2.12 17.17 6.29
N GLY A 99 1.62 15.94 6.18
CA GLY A 99 0.36 15.64 5.48
C GLY A 99 0.47 15.38 3.98
N CYS A 100 1.67 15.41 3.38
CA CYS A 100 1.82 15.10 1.95
C CYS A 100 1.75 13.59 1.62
N TRP A 101 1.83 12.72 2.62
CA TRP A 101 1.99 11.26 2.45
C TRP A 101 0.73 10.45 2.74
N GLN A 102 -0.45 11.05 2.56
CA GLN A 102 -1.76 10.41 2.81
C GLN A 102 -2.17 9.42 1.73
#